data_AF-A0A660SBT9-F1
#
_entry.id   AF-A0A660SBT9-F1
#
_cell.length_a   1.000
_cell.length_b   1.000
_cell.length_c   1.000
_cell.angle_alpha   90.00
_cell.angle_beta   90.00
_cell.angle_gamma   90.00
#
_symmetry.space_group_name_H-M   'P 1'
#
loop_
_entity.id
_entity.type
_entity.pdbx_description
1 polymer ?
#
loop_
_entity_poly.entity_id
_entity_poly.type
_entity_poly.pdbx_seq_one_letter_code
_entity_poly.pdbx_strand_id
1 'polypeptide(L)'
;MGYNFTEIELTKNMIDVSKQIEISIKDSDNFAVSFPLSVVDTEETETYLEMVDELVYIATPAEIRKLKNASRENRDSLWNAFWKKRDPVPTTEKNEAEIEYFKRVKYANEHFTSYKPGWKTDRGMIYIKYGPPDDIESFPYNIDSEPYEIWYYNELHKRFVFIDKYGWGDYQLVY
;
A
#
# COMPACT_ATOMS: atom_id res chain seq x y z
N MET A 1 -20.49 41.57 -0.01
CA MET A 1 -20.56 41.00 1.35
C MET A 1 -20.53 39.48 1.21
N GLY A 2 -19.60 38.82 1.88
CA GLY A 2 -19.50 37.35 1.90
C GLY A 2 -18.06 36.90 2.09
N TYR A 3 -17.51 37.08 3.30
CA TYR A 3 -16.29 36.36 3.67
C TYR A 3 -16.70 34.93 4.04
N ASN A 4 -16.07 33.94 3.38
CA ASN A 4 -16.25 32.51 3.61
C ASN A 4 -15.95 32.16 5.07
N PHE A 5 -16.97 31.74 5.81
CA PHE A 5 -16.84 31.32 7.21
C PHE A 5 -16.12 29.97 7.37
N THR A 6 -15.91 29.19 6.31
CA THR A 6 -15.38 27.81 6.36
C THR A 6 -13.85 27.73 6.46
N GLU A 7 -13.11 28.59 5.75
CA GLU A 7 -11.62 28.59 5.80
C GLU A 7 -11.07 29.09 7.14
N ILE A 8 -11.77 30.05 7.76
CA ILE A 8 -11.38 30.64 9.05
C ILE A 8 -11.60 29.64 10.20
N GLU A 9 -12.62 28.78 10.13
CA GLU A 9 -12.85 27.74 11.13
C GLU A 9 -11.85 26.59 11.02
N LEU A 10 -11.54 26.13 9.80
CA LEU A 10 -10.55 25.06 9.58
C LEU A 10 -9.15 25.48 10.06
N THR A 11 -8.74 26.71 9.76
CA THR A 11 -7.43 27.24 10.20
C THR A 11 -7.38 27.45 11.71
N LYS A 12 -8.47 27.88 12.35
CA LYS A 12 -8.55 27.95 13.82
C LYS A 12 -8.47 26.59 14.48
N ASN A 13 -9.15 25.58 13.94
CA ASN A 13 -9.07 24.21 14.45
C ASN A 13 -7.66 23.63 14.31
N MET A 14 -7.03 23.83 13.16
CA MET A 14 -5.64 23.40 12.91
C MET A 14 -4.64 24.05 13.89
N ILE A 15 -4.81 25.36 14.16
CA ILE A 15 -3.95 26.11 15.10
C ILE A 15 -4.19 25.68 16.55
N ASP A 16 -5.43 25.34 16.92
CA ASP A 16 -5.77 24.88 18.27
C ASP A 16 -5.20 23.47 18.52
N VAL A 17 -5.30 22.57 17.54
CA VAL A 17 -4.69 21.24 17.59
C VAL A 17 -3.16 21.34 17.67
N SER A 18 -2.52 22.19 16.86
CA SER A 18 -1.07 22.35 16.91
C SER A 18 -0.58 22.93 18.25
N LYS A 19 -1.34 23.86 18.84
CA LYS A 19 -1.04 24.40 20.18
C LYS A 19 -1.20 23.35 21.27
N GLN A 20 -2.21 22.48 21.20
CA GLN A 20 -2.36 21.38 22.16
C GLN A 20 -1.19 20.39 22.08
N ILE A 21 -0.70 20.10 20.87
CA ILE A 21 0.47 19.24 20.67
C ILE A 21 1.73 19.87 21.28
N GLU A 22 1.98 21.17 21.05
CA GLU A 22 3.16 21.86 21.61
C GLU A 22 3.13 21.95 23.14
N ILE A 23 1.95 22.16 23.75
CA ILE A 23 1.80 22.19 25.22
C ILE A 23 2.12 20.82 25.82
N SER A 24 1.78 19.72 25.14
CA SER A 24 2.03 18.36 25.64
C SER A 24 3.50 17.93 25.59
N ILE A 25 4.37 18.64 24.86
CA ILE A 25 5.79 18.26 24.68
C ILE A 25 6.70 18.91 25.75
N LYS A 26 6.20 19.86 26.55
CA LYS A 26 7.05 20.65 27.47
C LYS A 26 7.36 20.02 28.83
N ASP A 27 6.70 18.94 29.22
CA ASP A 27 7.00 18.23 30.48
C ASP A 27 7.74 16.93 30.19
N SER A 28 9.05 17.06 30.03
CA SER A 28 10.00 15.95 29.95
C SER A 28 10.17 15.32 31.34
N ASP A 29 9.66 14.10 31.53
CA ASP A 29 10.31 12.98 32.24
C ASP A 29 9.31 11.82 32.44
N ASN A 30 8.74 11.34 31.32
CA ASN A 30 8.18 10.00 31.09
C ASN A 30 7.33 10.10 29.81
N PHE A 31 7.87 9.63 28.68
CA PHE A 31 7.15 9.60 27.41
C PHE A 31 6.10 8.47 27.40
N ALA A 32 5.07 8.60 28.23
CA ALA A 32 3.77 7.99 27.97
C ALA A 32 2.88 9.11 27.45
N VAL A 33 2.97 9.38 26.14
CA VAL A 33 1.95 10.22 25.48
C VAL A 33 0.65 9.44 25.59
N SER A 34 -0.25 9.89 26.47
CA SER A 34 -1.57 9.30 26.63
C SER A 34 -2.43 9.68 25.44
N PHE A 35 -2.23 9.00 24.31
CA PHE A 35 -3.17 9.03 23.20
C PHE A 35 -4.52 8.47 23.67
N PRO A 36 -5.66 9.03 23.22
CA PRO A 36 -6.95 8.43 23.51
C PRO A 36 -6.92 6.98 22.99
N LEU A 37 -7.27 6.01 23.84
CA LEU A 37 -7.34 4.58 23.48
C LEU A 37 -8.18 4.33 22.21
N SER A 38 -9.16 5.20 21.93
CA SER A 38 -9.96 5.16 20.70
C SER A 38 -9.21 5.54 19.42
N VAL A 39 -8.20 6.41 19.50
CA VAL A 39 -7.42 6.87 18.33
C VAL A 39 -6.39 5.82 17.91
N VAL A 40 -5.78 5.15 18.89
CA VAL A 40 -4.88 4.01 18.64
C VAL A 40 -5.65 2.85 18.00
N ASP A 41 -6.89 2.62 18.43
CA ASP A 41 -7.73 1.54 17.90
C ASP A 41 -8.13 1.77 16.43
N THR A 42 -8.37 3.02 16.04
CA THR A 42 -8.71 3.38 14.67
C THR A 42 -7.55 3.21 13.71
N GLU A 43 -6.34 3.66 14.07
CA GLU A 43 -5.16 3.54 13.19
C GLU A 43 -4.76 2.08 12.95
N GLU A 44 -4.80 1.23 13.98
CA GLU A 44 -4.52 -0.21 13.85
C GLU A 44 -5.56 -0.89 12.95
N THR A 45 -6.83 -0.48 13.06
CA THR A 45 -7.90 -0.99 12.20
C THR A 45 -7.77 -0.54 10.76
N GLU A 46 -7.46 0.72 10.51
CA GLU A 46 -7.21 1.24 9.17
C GLU A 46 -6.01 0.52 8.52
N THR A 47 -4.90 0.39 9.26
CA THR A 47 -3.70 -0.34 8.81
C THR A 47 -4.01 -1.78 8.44
N TYR A 48 -4.77 -2.51 9.29
CA TYR A 48 -5.17 -3.88 8.98
C TYR A 48 -6.04 -3.97 7.72
N LEU A 49 -7.01 -3.06 7.56
CA LEU A 49 -7.91 -3.08 6.40
C LEU A 49 -7.16 -2.76 5.11
N GLU A 50 -6.18 -1.85 5.15
CA GLU A 50 -5.28 -1.56 4.03
C GLU A 50 -4.45 -2.78 3.64
N MET A 51 -3.82 -3.45 4.63
CA MET A 51 -3.08 -4.68 4.38
C MET A 51 -3.97 -5.77 3.76
N VAL A 52 -5.23 -5.89 4.18
CA VAL A 52 -6.19 -6.83 3.59
C VAL A 52 -6.55 -6.44 2.16
N ASP A 53 -6.66 -5.15 1.86
CA ASP A 53 -6.89 -4.66 0.49
C ASP A 53 -5.74 -4.99 -0.45
N GLU A 54 -4.51 -4.90 0.04
CA GLU A 54 -3.32 -5.24 -0.72
C GLU A 54 -3.26 -6.73 -1.08
N LEU A 55 -4.00 -7.62 -0.41
CA LEU A 55 -4.06 -9.06 -0.72
C LEU A 55 -4.82 -9.38 -2.02
N VAL A 56 -5.38 -8.40 -2.71
CA VAL A 56 -6.23 -8.60 -3.92
C VAL A 56 -5.58 -9.46 -5.01
N TYR A 57 -4.25 -9.55 -5.05
CA TYR A 57 -3.52 -10.31 -6.07
C TYR A 57 -3.31 -11.79 -5.73
N ILE A 58 -3.57 -12.20 -4.49
CA ILE A 58 -3.39 -13.58 -4.01
C ILE A 58 -4.61 -14.15 -3.27
N ALA A 59 -5.51 -13.29 -2.80
CA ALA A 59 -6.74 -13.65 -2.12
C ALA A 59 -7.94 -13.66 -3.07
N THR A 60 -8.86 -14.58 -2.84
CA THR A 60 -10.18 -14.58 -3.48
C THR A 60 -11.07 -13.48 -2.88
N PRO A 61 -12.12 -13.01 -3.60
CA PRO A 61 -13.07 -12.04 -3.05
C PRO A 61 -13.75 -12.52 -1.76
N ALA A 62 -13.95 -13.83 -1.60
CA ALA A 62 -14.51 -14.40 -0.38
C ALA A 62 -13.53 -14.35 0.80
N GLU A 63 -12.24 -14.62 0.57
CA GLU A 63 -11.19 -14.48 1.59
C GLU A 63 -11.03 -13.02 2.03
N ILE A 64 -10.98 -12.07 1.09
CA ILE A 64 -10.90 -10.63 1.40
C ILE A 64 -12.10 -10.22 2.25
N ARG A 65 -13.32 -10.56 1.84
CA ARG A 65 -14.53 -10.25 2.64
C ARG A 65 -14.46 -10.85 4.04
N LYS A 66 -13.97 -12.09 4.16
CA LYS A 66 -13.83 -12.76 5.46
C LYS A 66 -12.84 -12.03 6.37
N LEU A 67 -11.69 -11.60 5.83
CA LEU A 67 -10.66 -10.88 6.58
C LEU A 67 -11.13 -9.46 6.96
N LYS A 68 -11.79 -8.74 6.03
CA LYS A 68 -12.34 -7.40 6.31
C LYS A 68 -13.43 -7.38 7.37
N ASN A 69 -14.30 -8.41 7.37
CA ASN A 69 -15.41 -8.52 8.32
C ASN A 69 -15.02 -9.18 9.64
N ALA A 70 -13.72 -9.48 9.84
CA ALA A 70 -13.24 -10.07 11.08
C ALA A 70 -13.41 -9.09 12.26
N SER A 71 -13.92 -9.59 13.40
CA SER A 71 -13.81 -8.85 14.66
C SER A 71 -12.34 -8.70 15.04
N ARG A 72 -12.01 -7.66 15.81
CA ARG A 72 -10.63 -7.34 16.21
C ARG A 72 -9.91 -8.55 16.80
N GLU A 73 -10.59 -9.29 17.69
CA GLU A 73 -10.06 -10.45 18.40
C GLU A 73 -9.78 -11.65 17.46
N ASN A 74 -10.42 -11.66 16.28
CA ASN A 74 -10.30 -12.75 15.32
C ASN A 74 -9.35 -12.44 14.15
N ARG A 75 -8.87 -11.19 14.01
CA ARG A 75 -8.01 -10.77 12.89
C ARG A 75 -6.75 -11.62 12.80
N ASP A 76 -5.99 -11.73 13.88
CA ASP A 76 -4.73 -12.49 13.92
C ASP A 76 -4.94 -13.96 13.58
N SER A 77 -5.97 -14.58 14.16
CA SER A 77 -6.29 -15.99 13.90
C SER A 77 -6.66 -16.23 12.43
N LEU A 78 -7.47 -15.35 11.84
CA LEU A 78 -7.87 -15.44 10.44
C LEU A 78 -6.72 -15.14 9.47
N TRP A 79 -5.88 -14.16 9.81
CA TRP A 79 -4.68 -13.79 9.07
C TRP A 79 -3.68 -14.95 9.05
N ASN A 80 -3.36 -15.50 10.22
CA ASN A 80 -2.48 -16.66 10.36
C ASN A 80 -3.05 -17.87 9.60
N ALA A 81 -4.36 -18.10 9.67
CA ALA A 81 -5.00 -19.19 8.92
C ALA A 81 -4.98 -18.97 7.39
N PHE A 82 -5.01 -17.72 6.92
CA PHE A 82 -4.89 -17.37 5.51
C PHE A 82 -3.48 -17.68 4.98
N TRP A 83 -2.45 -17.24 5.69
CA TRP A 83 -1.05 -17.43 5.30
C TRP A 83 -0.55 -18.86 5.51
N LYS A 84 -0.98 -19.55 6.59
CA LYS A 84 -0.63 -20.96 6.83
C LYS A 84 -1.01 -21.88 5.67
N LYS A 85 -2.09 -21.58 4.94
CA LYS A 85 -2.48 -22.35 3.74
C LYS A 85 -1.58 -22.13 2.53
N ARG A 86 -0.81 -21.04 2.55
CA ARG A 86 0.09 -20.57 1.49
C ARG A 86 1.56 -20.68 1.91
N ASP A 87 1.84 -21.36 3.02
CA ASP A 87 3.18 -21.54 3.56
C ASP A 87 3.94 -22.58 2.73
N PRO A 88 5.00 -22.19 1.99
CA PRO A 88 5.79 -23.13 1.22
C PRO A 88 6.69 -24.00 2.12
N VAL A 89 7.06 -23.52 3.31
CA VAL A 89 8.00 -24.20 4.21
C VAL A 89 7.45 -24.16 5.65
N PRO A 90 6.46 -25.00 6.00
CA PRO A 90 5.79 -24.96 7.31
C PRO A 90 6.68 -25.27 8.53
N THR A 91 7.94 -25.60 8.31
CA THR A 91 8.94 -25.90 9.35
C THR A 91 9.65 -24.65 9.86
N THR A 92 9.51 -23.50 9.20
CA THR A 92 10.09 -22.24 9.66
C THR A 92 9.12 -21.49 10.57
N GLU A 93 9.67 -20.59 11.39
CA GLU A 93 8.86 -19.79 12.32
C GLU A 93 8.03 -18.72 11.61
N LYS A 94 8.51 -18.22 10.46
CA LYS A 94 7.86 -17.16 9.70
C LYS A 94 7.49 -17.66 8.32
N ASN A 95 6.30 -17.30 7.87
CA ASN A 95 5.81 -17.65 6.55
C ASN A 95 6.58 -16.88 5.45
N GLU A 96 7.35 -17.58 4.63
CA GLU A 96 8.17 -16.93 3.58
C GLU A 96 7.31 -16.30 2.48
N ALA A 97 6.16 -16.89 2.16
CA ALA A 97 5.26 -16.35 1.16
C ALA A 97 4.65 -15.01 1.61
N GLU A 98 4.30 -14.88 2.89
CA GLU A 98 3.85 -13.63 3.47
C GLU A 98 4.93 -12.55 3.40
N ILE A 99 6.14 -12.88 3.85
CA ILE A 99 7.28 -11.95 3.87
C ILE A 99 7.58 -11.45 2.46
N GLU A 100 7.70 -12.37 1.49
CA GLU A 100 8.01 -12.02 0.12
C GLU A 100 6.86 -11.23 -0.54
N TYR A 101 5.60 -11.56 -0.25
CA TYR A 101 4.46 -10.80 -0.75
C TYR A 101 4.50 -9.34 -0.30
N PHE A 102 4.61 -9.09 1.01
CA PHE A 102 4.64 -7.71 1.52
C PHE A 102 5.92 -6.97 1.17
N LYS A 103 7.04 -7.66 0.97
CA LYS A 103 8.24 -7.07 0.38
C LYS A 103 7.97 -6.53 -1.02
N ARG A 104 7.23 -7.26 -1.86
CA ARG A 104 6.85 -6.80 -3.21
C ARG A 104 5.84 -5.68 -3.19
N VAL A 105 4.85 -5.73 -2.29
CA VAL A 105 3.89 -4.63 -2.08
C VAL A 105 4.62 -3.35 -1.68
N LYS A 106 5.54 -3.43 -0.71
CA LYS A 106 6.37 -2.31 -0.28
C LYS A 106 7.19 -1.76 -1.45
N TYR A 107 7.88 -2.62 -2.20
CA TYR A 107 8.63 -2.20 -3.38
C TYR A 107 7.75 -1.48 -4.40
N ALA A 108 6.56 -2.01 -4.67
CA ALA A 108 5.61 -1.41 -5.59
C ALA A 108 5.19 -0.01 -5.12
N ASN A 109 4.87 0.16 -3.84
CA ASN A 109 4.53 1.45 -3.25
C ASN A 109 5.69 2.45 -3.29
N GLU A 110 6.94 1.99 -3.15
CA GLU A 110 8.12 2.86 -3.21
C GLU A 110 8.45 3.31 -4.65
N HIS A 111 8.27 2.44 -5.65
CA HIS A 111 8.78 2.68 -7.01
C HIS A 111 7.70 3.05 -8.03
N PHE A 112 6.45 2.65 -7.81
CA PHE A 112 5.37 2.79 -8.80
C PHE A 112 4.24 3.69 -8.33
N THR A 113 4.34 4.32 -7.16
CA THR A 113 3.33 5.29 -6.72
C THR A 113 3.26 6.48 -7.67
N SER A 114 2.04 6.85 -8.05
CA SER A 114 1.73 8.04 -8.84
C SER A 114 0.63 8.84 -8.13
N TYR A 115 -0.47 9.16 -8.81
CA TYR A 115 -1.69 9.68 -8.18
C TYR A 115 -2.45 8.63 -7.34
N LYS A 116 -2.05 7.36 -7.46
CA LYS A 116 -2.58 6.23 -6.70
C LYS A 116 -1.42 5.42 -6.07
N PRO A 117 -1.66 4.69 -4.97
CA PRO A 117 -0.66 3.81 -4.38
C PRO A 117 -0.05 2.85 -5.40
N GLY A 118 1.25 2.62 -5.30
CA GLY A 118 2.00 1.81 -6.24
C GLY A 118 1.45 0.40 -6.42
N TRP A 119 0.97 -0.25 -5.35
CA TRP A 119 0.32 -1.55 -5.44
C TRP A 119 -0.91 -1.57 -6.34
N LYS A 120 -1.62 -0.43 -6.50
CA LYS A 120 -2.78 -0.28 -7.40
C LYS A 120 -2.42 0.09 -8.84
N THR A 121 -1.15 0.29 -9.16
CA THR A 121 -0.70 0.50 -10.54
C THR A 121 -0.56 -0.80 -11.29
N ASP A 122 -0.57 -0.73 -12.62
CA ASP A 122 -0.41 -1.93 -13.44
C ASP A 122 1.01 -2.52 -13.27
N ARG A 123 2.04 -1.66 -13.19
CA ARG A 123 3.41 -2.09 -12.86
C ARG A 123 3.47 -2.76 -11.48
N GLY A 124 2.85 -2.16 -10.46
CA GLY A 124 2.77 -2.75 -9.13
C GLY A 124 2.06 -4.08 -9.09
N MET A 125 0.92 -4.21 -9.78
CA MET A 125 0.20 -5.47 -9.93
C MET A 125 1.11 -6.56 -10.53
N ILE A 126 1.79 -6.26 -11.65
CA ILE A 126 2.67 -7.23 -12.32
C ILE A 126 3.84 -7.60 -11.40
N TYR A 127 4.48 -6.63 -10.75
CA TYR A 127 5.60 -6.85 -9.83
C TYR A 127 5.19 -7.70 -8.61
N ILE A 128 4.03 -7.45 -8.02
CA ILE A 128 3.54 -8.24 -6.87
C ILE A 128 3.28 -9.69 -7.28
N LYS A 129 2.62 -9.89 -8.43
CA LYS A 129 2.23 -11.22 -8.91
C LYS A 129 3.42 -12.07 -9.36
N TYR A 130 4.39 -11.48 -10.03
CA TYR A 130 5.47 -12.23 -10.69
C TYR A 130 6.84 -12.01 -10.05
N GLY A 131 6.99 -11.02 -9.18
CA GLY A 131 8.27 -10.64 -8.59
C GLY A 131 9.04 -9.65 -9.47
N PRO A 132 10.35 -9.48 -9.24
CA PRO A 132 11.17 -8.65 -10.12
C PRO A 132 11.24 -9.25 -11.53
N PRO A 133 11.16 -8.43 -12.59
CA PRO A 133 11.43 -8.90 -13.95
C PRO A 133 12.91 -9.25 -14.11
N ASP A 134 13.21 -10.15 -15.05
CA ASP A 134 14.57 -10.53 -15.42
C ASP A 134 15.29 -9.41 -16.18
N ASP A 135 14.54 -8.66 -17.00
CA ASP A 135 15.03 -7.53 -17.77
C ASP A 135 13.95 -6.47 -17.97
N ILE A 136 14.39 -5.22 -18.09
CA ILE A 136 13.55 -4.04 -18.33
C ILE A 136 14.16 -3.24 -19.48
N GLU A 137 13.45 -3.17 -20.60
CA GLU A 137 13.74 -2.18 -21.64
C GLU A 137 12.92 -0.93 -21.38
N SER A 138 13.57 0.22 -21.23
CA SER A 138 12.91 1.51 -20.99
C SER A 138 13.16 2.44 -22.18
N PHE A 139 12.07 2.96 -22.72
CA PHE A 139 12.07 3.89 -23.84
C PHE A 139 11.53 5.23 -23.35
N PRO A 140 12.42 6.22 -23.13
CA PRO A 140 12.02 7.53 -22.64
C PRO A 140 11.24 8.31 -23.71
N TYR A 141 10.69 9.46 -23.30
CA TYR A 141 9.93 10.34 -24.18
C TYR A 141 10.68 10.65 -25.50
N ASN A 142 10.00 10.42 -26.61
CA ASN A 142 10.41 10.86 -27.95
C ASN A 142 9.29 11.72 -28.54
N ILE A 143 9.64 12.64 -29.45
CA ILE A 143 8.70 13.42 -30.26
C ILE A 143 7.64 12.52 -30.93
N ASP A 144 8.04 11.32 -31.36
CA ASP A 144 7.20 10.41 -32.15
C ASP A 144 6.52 9.29 -31.33
N SER A 145 6.78 9.18 -30.02
CA SER A 145 6.23 8.09 -29.21
C SER A 145 6.12 8.40 -27.72
N GLU A 146 5.03 7.93 -27.09
CA GLU A 146 4.86 7.93 -25.65
C GLU A 146 5.97 7.12 -24.94
N PRO A 147 6.40 7.50 -23.73
CA PRO A 147 7.31 6.68 -22.94
C PRO A 147 6.71 5.31 -22.65
N TYR A 148 7.51 4.26 -22.80
CA TYR A 148 7.07 2.90 -22.50
C TYR A 148 8.18 2.04 -21.90
N GLU A 149 7.78 1.03 -21.15
CA GLU A 149 8.65 0.01 -20.58
C GLU A 149 8.20 -1.37 -21.04
N ILE A 150 9.16 -2.26 -21.31
CA ILE A 150 8.92 -3.68 -21.56
C ILE A 150 9.62 -4.46 -20.45
N TRP A 151 8.85 -5.23 -19.70
CA TRP A 151 9.36 -6.11 -18.65
C TRP A 151 9.35 -7.55 -19.14
N TYR A 152 10.47 -8.24 -18.98
CA TYR A 152 10.65 -9.63 -19.39
C TYR A 152 10.69 -10.55 -18.18
N TYR A 153 9.92 -11.63 -18.24
CA TYR A 153 9.94 -12.75 -17.29
C TYR A 153 10.24 -14.03 -18.09
N ASN A 154 11.52 -14.27 -18.31
CA ASN A 154 12.07 -15.27 -19.21
C ASN A 154 11.70 -16.68 -18.76
N GLU A 155 11.81 -16.99 -17.46
CA GLU A 155 11.43 -18.30 -16.91
C GLU A 155 9.93 -18.59 -17.07
N LEU A 156 9.10 -17.53 -17.07
CA LEU A 156 7.65 -17.63 -17.24
C LEU A 156 7.21 -17.56 -18.70
N HIS A 157 8.14 -17.31 -19.63
CA HIS A 157 7.87 -16.98 -21.03
C HIS A 157 6.82 -15.87 -21.19
N LYS A 158 6.93 -14.81 -20.37
CA LYS A 158 6.03 -13.66 -20.38
C LYS A 158 6.80 -12.38 -20.65
N ARG A 159 6.13 -11.44 -21.30
CA ARG A 159 6.53 -10.04 -21.34
C ARG A 159 5.32 -9.17 -21.08
N PHE A 160 5.55 -8.00 -20.48
CA PHE A 160 4.53 -7.00 -20.22
C PHE A 160 4.98 -5.66 -20.78
N VAL A 161 4.11 -4.99 -21.52
CA VAL A 161 4.40 -3.66 -22.09
C VAL A 161 3.54 -2.63 -21.38
N PHE A 162 4.19 -1.60 -20.84
CA PHE A 162 3.53 -0.50 -20.15
C PHE A 162 3.79 0.83 -20.85
N ILE A 163 2.77 1.67 -20.98
CA ILE A 163 2.87 2.98 -21.64
C ILE A 163 2.40 4.08 -20.69
N ASP A 164 3.20 5.13 -20.53
CA ASP A 164 2.77 6.37 -19.85
C ASP A 164 2.13 7.34 -20.85
N LYS A 165 0.82 7.19 -21.04
CA LYS A 165 0.05 7.97 -22.04
C LYS A 165 0.00 9.46 -21.76
N TYR A 166 0.15 9.87 -20.50
CA TYR A 166 -0.09 11.25 -20.08
C TYR A 166 1.16 11.94 -19.51
N GLY A 167 2.29 11.22 -19.38
CA GLY A 167 3.57 11.79 -18.95
C GLY A 167 3.67 12.11 -17.46
N TRP A 168 2.88 11.42 -16.63
CA TRP A 168 2.75 11.64 -15.18
C TRP A 168 3.17 10.42 -14.34
N GLY A 169 3.77 9.41 -14.99
CA GLY A 169 4.35 8.24 -14.33
C GLY A 169 3.38 7.08 -14.07
N ASP A 170 2.10 7.18 -14.45
CA ASP A 170 1.16 6.04 -14.42
C ASP A 170 1.26 5.23 -15.71
N TYR A 171 2.28 4.38 -15.77
CA TYR A 171 2.49 3.42 -16.86
C TYR A 171 1.38 2.36 -16.84
N GLN A 172 0.55 2.36 -17.89
CA GLN A 172 -0.60 1.45 -18.05
C GLN A 172 -0.21 0.22 -18.86
N LEU A 173 -0.64 -0.96 -18.43
CA LEU A 173 -0.41 -2.21 -19.13
C LEU A 173 -1.22 -2.26 -20.43
N VAL A 174 -0.56 -2.58 -21.54
CA VAL A 174 -1.16 -2.64 -22.87
C VAL A 174 -1.08 -4.04 -23.47
N TYR A 175 -0.07 -4.83 -23.12
CA TYR A 175 0.17 -6.17 -23.64
C TYR A 175 0.84 -7.05 -22.60
#